data_AF-A0A3D2IJZ7-F1
#
_entry.id   AF-A0A3D2IJZ7-F1
#
_cell.length_a   1.000
_cell.length_b   1.000
_cell.length_c   1.000
_cell.angle_alpha   90.00
_cell.angle_beta   90.00
_cell.angle_gamma   90.00
#
_symmetry.space_group_name_H-M   'P 1'
#
loop_
_entity.id
_entity.type
_entity.pdbx_description
1 polymer ?
#
loop_
_entity_poly.entity_id
_entity_poly.type
_entity_poly.pdbx_seq_one_letter_code
_entity_poly.pdbx_strand_id
1 'polypeptide(L)'
;SINLNRPVNGVLQRFSWELFELDLSPLDELTFWIEASDNDGYNGRKTSRSQEIVLTVPSLVDYFESLNDKEEEVDTDLESISESFKEMSETYEQFEESLKQDPEINYENQRQLEDAVNKQEEVQKKIDELNKKFEEIKKELSDNNLLSEETQKAYDELKKLMEEIDDPGLREALEKLRENIQQLSPEQLRRAMEDVEFNEEDYKKRIERTIELFKQLKLMSDMEKLAKSFEDQARQEQELAENPSSNKETENKRKEDLEQIEKLKDAIDDLSENTSDKTKQPVSEFQNEAKEDLEKQIEDKIKEWLEEQQNQDSESDSERNGQQQPQQN
;
A
#
# COMPACT_ATOMS: atom_id res chain seq x y z
N SER A 1 -15.11 -22.57 23.54
CA SER A 1 -13.89 -22.12 24.24
C SER A 1 -12.75 -23.05 23.87
N ILE A 2 -11.55 -22.51 23.65
CA ILE A 2 -10.35 -23.27 23.30
C ILE A 2 -9.57 -23.55 24.58
N ASN A 3 -9.25 -24.83 24.84
CA ASN A 3 -8.47 -25.21 26.01
C ASN A 3 -6.98 -25.08 25.71
N LEU A 4 -6.31 -24.16 26.40
CA LEU A 4 -4.86 -23.99 26.31
C LEU A 4 -4.12 -24.94 27.26
N ASN A 5 -2.86 -25.23 26.94
CA ASN A 5 -1.98 -25.99 27.81
C ASN A 5 -1.72 -25.26 29.13
N ARG A 6 -1.45 -26.01 30.20
CA ARG A 6 -1.14 -25.41 31.50
C ARG A 6 0.14 -24.56 31.41
N PRO A 7 0.10 -23.31 31.89
CA PRO A 7 1.27 -22.43 31.85
C PRO A 7 2.39 -22.95 32.76
N VAL A 8 3.63 -22.76 32.32
CA VAL A 8 4.85 -23.08 33.08
C VAL A 8 5.44 -21.81 33.66
N ASN A 9 5.76 -21.81 34.96
CA ASN A 9 6.32 -20.65 35.64
C ASN A 9 7.63 -20.17 35.03
N GLY A 10 7.72 -18.86 34.77
CA GLY A 10 8.92 -18.21 34.27
C GLY A 10 9.22 -18.45 32.79
N VAL A 11 8.27 -19.04 32.03
CA VAL A 11 8.43 -19.32 30.60
C VAL A 11 7.35 -18.62 29.80
N LEU A 12 7.74 -17.90 28.75
CA LEU A 12 6.81 -17.34 27.78
C LEU A 12 6.37 -18.45 26.82
N GLN A 13 5.09 -18.79 26.84
CA GLN A 13 4.49 -19.79 25.96
C GLN A 13 3.71 -19.11 24.85
N ARG A 14 3.92 -19.55 23.61
CA ARG A 14 3.16 -19.09 22.44
C ARG A 14 2.08 -20.11 22.11
N PHE A 15 0.90 -19.61 21.74
CA PHE A 15 -0.19 -20.39 21.18
C PHE A 15 -0.55 -19.78 19.83
N SER A 16 -0.62 -20.62 18.78
CA SER A 16 -1.10 -20.23 17.46
C SER A 16 -2.53 -20.70 17.31
N TRP A 17 -3.44 -19.76 17.01
CA TRP A 17 -4.84 -20.05 16.76
C TRP A 17 -5.09 -19.95 15.26
N GLU A 18 -5.52 -21.05 14.65
CA GLU A 18 -5.97 -21.06 13.26
C GLU A 18 -7.42 -20.55 13.19
N LEU A 19 -7.61 -19.39 12.55
CA LEU A 19 -8.91 -18.71 12.48
C LEU A 19 -9.77 -19.17 11.30
N PHE A 20 -9.20 -19.88 10.31
CA PHE A 20 -9.94 -20.31 9.13
C PHE A 20 -11.13 -21.24 9.44
N GLU A 21 -11.10 -21.94 10.59
CA GLU A 21 -12.20 -22.81 11.02
C GLU A 21 -13.47 -22.03 11.43
N LEU A 22 -13.34 -20.72 11.63
CA LEU A 22 -14.45 -19.86 12.05
C LEU A 22 -15.28 -19.33 10.88
N ASP A 23 -14.84 -19.56 9.62
CA ASP A 23 -15.54 -19.11 8.40
C ASP A 23 -15.89 -17.61 8.45
N LEU A 24 -14.94 -16.80 8.94
CA LEU A 24 -15.14 -15.36 9.10
C LEU A 24 -15.25 -14.70 7.73
N SER A 25 -16.29 -13.90 7.56
CA SER A 25 -16.48 -13.03 6.41
C SER A 25 -15.68 -11.73 6.57
N PRO A 26 -15.39 -11.01 5.46
CA PRO A 26 -14.93 -9.64 5.54
C PRO A 26 -15.81 -8.81 6.49
N LEU A 27 -15.19 -7.88 7.23
CA LEU A 27 -15.81 -7.00 8.23
C LEU A 27 -16.33 -7.70 9.50
N ASP A 28 -16.28 -9.03 9.57
CA ASP A 28 -16.64 -9.71 10.81
C ASP A 28 -15.72 -9.32 11.98
N GLU A 29 -16.33 -9.14 13.15
CA GLU A 29 -15.62 -8.82 14.39
C GLU A 29 -15.51 -10.07 15.28
N LEU A 30 -14.27 -10.51 15.51
CA LEU A 30 -13.93 -11.56 16.44
C LEU A 30 -13.49 -10.97 17.79
N THR A 31 -14.41 -10.94 18.75
CA THR A 31 -14.10 -10.61 20.15
C THR A 31 -13.72 -11.86 20.95
N PHE A 32 -12.55 -11.85 21.58
CA PHE A 32 -12.06 -12.95 22.43
C PHE A 32 -11.35 -12.45 23.68
N TRP A 33 -11.26 -13.32 24.70
CA TRP A 33 -10.51 -13.07 25.93
C TRP A 33 -9.87 -14.35 26.43
N ILE A 34 -8.80 -14.21 27.21
CA ILE A 34 -8.13 -15.32 27.86
C ILE A 34 -8.67 -15.45 29.27
N GLU A 35 -9.11 -16.66 29.64
CA GLU A 35 -9.56 -17.00 30.97
C GLU A 35 -8.55 -17.93 31.66
N ALA A 36 -8.13 -17.57 32.87
CA ALA A 36 -7.20 -18.37 33.67
C ALA A 36 -7.83 -18.73 35.02
N SER A 37 -7.72 -19.99 35.41
CA SER A 37 -8.15 -20.46 36.73
C SER A 37 -6.97 -20.84 37.60
N ASP A 38 -7.09 -20.59 38.91
CA ASP A 38 -6.14 -21.08 39.90
C ASP A 38 -6.21 -22.61 40.07
N ASN A 39 -5.31 -23.14 40.90
CA ASN A 39 -5.21 -24.57 41.18
C ASN A 39 -6.04 -25.02 42.41
N ASP A 40 -6.94 -24.19 42.96
CA ASP A 40 -7.70 -24.52 44.16
C ASP A 40 -8.87 -25.48 43.85
N GLY A 41 -8.59 -26.78 43.90
CA GLY A 41 -9.61 -27.82 43.74
C GLY A 41 -10.46 -28.08 44.99
N TYR A 42 -10.08 -27.58 46.17
CA TYR A 42 -10.72 -27.91 47.44
C TYR A 42 -11.78 -26.90 47.85
N ASN A 43 -11.51 -25.60 47.69
CA ASN A 43 -12.48 -24.52 47.98
C ASN A 43 -13.26 -24.07 46.73
N GLY A 44 -12.91 -24.59 45.56
CA GLY A 44 -13.42 -24.16 44.26
C GLY A 44 -12.46 -23.19 43.58
N ARG A 45 -12.21 -23.43 42.29
CA ARG A 45 -11.23 -22.65 41.53
C ARG A 45 -11.69 -21.21 41.37
N LYS A 46 -10.77 -20.27 41.53
CA LYS A 46 -11.01 -18.86 41.18
C LYS A 46 -10.54 -18.60 39.77
N THR A 47 -11.29 -17.76 39.07
CA THR A 47 -11.06 -17.48 37.65
C THR A 47 -10.85 -15.99 37.44
N SER A 48 -9.97 -15.63 36.52
CA SER A 48 -9.74 -14.24 36.08
C SER A 48 -9.69 -14.19 34.56
N ARG A 49 -10.12 -13.07 33.99
CA ARG A 49 -10.15 -12.84 32.53
C ARG A 49 -9.18 -11.73 32.17
N SER A 50 -8.61 -11.82 30.97
CA SER A 50 -7.95 -10.68 30.33
C SER A 50 -8.98 -9.61 29.96
N GLN A 51 -8.48 -8.47 29.47
CA GLN A 51 -9.31 -7.57 28.68
C GLN A 51 -9.80 -8.30 27.42
N GLU A 52 -10.94 -7.86 26.90
CA GLU A 52 -11.44 -8.28 25.59
C GLU A 52 -10.49 -7.75 24.52
N ILE A 53 -10.17 -8.63 23.57
CA ILE A 53 -9.38 -8.34 22.38
C ILE A 53 -10.34 -8.48 21.20
N VAL A 54 -10.36 -7.45 20.38
CA VAL A 54 -11.22 -7.35 19.21
C VAL A 54 -10.33 -7.46 17.97
N LEU A 55 -10.66 -8.40 17.08
CA LEU A 55 -10.03 -8.54 15.77
C LEU A 55 -11.11 -8.33 14.71
N THR A 56 -10.90 -7.35 13.85
CA THR A 56 -11.77 -7.10 12.69
C THR A 56 -11.12 -7.71 11.46
N VAL A 57 -11.88 -8.48 10.69
CA VAL A 57 -11.42 -9.01 9.40
C VAL A 57 -11.46 -7.87 8.38
N PRO A 58 -10.32 -7.51 7.75
CA PRO A 58 -10.30 -6.42 6.78
C PRO A 58 -11.17 -6.76 5.56
N SER A 59 -11.84 -5.75 5.01
CA SER A 59 -12.47 -5.87 3.69
C SER A 59 -11.43 -5.91 2.57
N LEU A 60 -11.86 -6.24 1.35
CA LEU A 60 -10.99 -6.19 0.18
C LEU A 60 -10.49 -4.76 -0.10
N VAL A 61 -11.34 -3.76 0.14
CA VAL A 61 -10.98 -2.35 0.00
C VAL A 61 -9.96 -1.94 1.06
N ASP A 62 -10.15 -2.33 2.33
CA ASP A 62 -9.16 -2.08 3.39
C ASP A 62 -7.81 -2.72 3.07
N TYR A 63 -7.84 -3.93 2.52
CA TYR A 63 -6.63 -4.61 2.07
C TYR A 63 -5.94 -3.82 0.95
N PHE A 64 -6.67 -3.35 -0.06
CA PHE A 64 -6.12 -2.55 -1.15
C PHE A 64 -5.63 -1.17 -0.71
N GLU A 65 -6.27 -0.54 0.27
CA GLU A 65 -5.81 0.70 0.89
C GLU A 65 -4.44 0.48 1.55
N SER A 66 -4.29 -0.60 2.34
CA SER A 66 -3.00 -0.95 2.96
C SER A 66 -1.88 -1.26 1.95
N LEU A 67 -2.26 -1.66 0.73
CA LEU A 67 -1.32 -1.87 -0.35
C LEU A 67 -0.96 -0.55 -1.04
N ASN A 68 -1.93 0.36 -1.21
CA ASN A 68 -1.69 1.69 -1.75
C ASN A 68 -0.70 2.48 -0.86
N ASP A 69 -0.81 2.38 0.47
CA ASP A 69 0.16 2.97 1.41
C ASP A 69 1.59 2.52 1.10
N LYS A 70 1.80 1.23 0.81
CA LYS A 70 3.12 0.69 0.47
C LYS A 70 3.59 1.19 -0.90
N GLU A 71 2.70 1.33 -1.87
CA GLU A 71 3.01 1.88 -3.18
C GLU A 71 3.35 3.38 -3.12
N GLU A 72 2.72 4.14 -2.23
CA GLU A 72 3.08 5.54 -1.95
C GLU A 72 4.45 5.69 -1.29
N GLU A 73 4.82 4.78 -0.39
CA GLU A 73 6.18 4.73 0.13
C GLU A 73 7.21 4.51 -0.99
N VAL A 74 6.91 3.63 -1.95
CA VAL A 74 7.77 3.38 -3.11
C VAL A 74 7.88 4.62 -4.00
N ASP A 75 6.79 5.35 -4.24
CA ASP A 75 6.82 6.61 -4.99
C ASP A 75 7.70 7.66 -4.29
N THR A 76 7.52 7.82 -2.98
CA THR A 76 8.30 8.76 -2.15
C THR A 76 9.80 8.41 -2.17
N ASP A 77 10.13 7.13 -2.05
CA ASP A 77 11.52 6.66 -2.09
C ASP A 77 12.15 6.89 -3.47
N LEU A 78 11.40 6.66 -4.55
CA LEU A 78 11.82 6.95 -5.93
C LEU A 78 12.10 8.45 -6.16
N GLU A 79 11.23 9.33 -5.67
CA GLU A 79 11.44 10.78 -5.72
C GLU A 79 12.69 11.19 -4.93
N SER A 80 12.87 10.63 -3.73
CA SER A 80 14.06 10.87 -2.90
C SER A 80 15.35 10.39 -3.58
N ILE A 81 15.32 9.25 -4.26
CA ILE A 81 16.44 8.74 -5.06
C ILE A 81 16.76 9.72 -6.19
N SER A 82 15.75 10.15 -6.94
CA SER A 82 15.93 11.11 -8.03
C SER A 82 16.53 12.43 -7.56
N GLU A 83 16.08 12.97 -6.41
CA GLU A 83 16.62 14.18 -5.82
C GLU A 83 18.07 13.99 -5.36
N SER A 84 18.35 12.89 -4.65
CA SER A 84 19.70 12.58 -4.16
C SER A 84 20.69 12.40 -5.32
N PHE A 85 20.24 11.75 -6.40
CA PHE A 85 21.02 11.59 -7.61
C PHE A 85 21.29 12.95 -8.27
N LYS A 86 20.29 13.82 -8.39
CA LYS A 86 20.47 15.17 -8.92
C LYS A 86 21.51 15.98 -8.13
N GLU A 87 21.46 15.92 -6.80
CA GLU A 87 22.45 16.58 -5.96
C GLU A 87 23.87 16.02 -6.15
N MET A 88 24.00 14.73 -6.42
CA MET A 88 25.27 14.09 -6.77
C MET A 88 25.78 14.61 -8.12
N SER A 89 24.92 14.64 -9.14
CA SER A 89 25.26 15.16 -10.47
C SER A 89 25.70 16.63 -10.41
N GLU A 90 25.01 17.47 -9.65
CA GLU A 90 25.40 18.88 -9.46
C GLU A 90 26.76 19.02 -8.76
N THR A 91 27.07 18.12 -7.82
CA THR A 91 28.39 18.11 -7.14
C THR A 91 29.50 17.70 -8.11
N TYR A 92 29.23 16.72 -8.97
CA TYR A 92 30.16 16.27 -9.99
C TYR A 92 30.37 17.33 -11.10
N GLU A 93 29.32 18.02 -11.52
CA GLU A 93 29.42 19.11 -12.50
C GLU A 93 30.31 20.26 -11.98
N GLN A 94 30.17 20.63 -10.71
CA GLN A 94 31.05 21.64 -10.08
C GLN A 94 32.52 21.21 -10.07
N PHE A 95 32.77 19.93 -9.82
CA PHE A 95 34.12 19.35 -9.90
C PHE A 95 34.68 19.42 -11.33
N GLU A 96 33.86 19.08 -12.32
CA GLU A 96 34.26 19.13 -13.74
C GLU A 96 34.54 20.58 -14.20
N GLU A 97 33.69 21.53 -13.80
CA GLU A 97 33.88 22.96 -14.08
C GLU A 97 35.15 23.51 -13.44
N SER A 98 35.46 23.12 -12.20
CA SER A 98 36.70 23.49 -11.51
C SER A 98 37.92 23.05 -12.32
N LEU A 99 37.94 21.81 -12.81
CA LEU A 99 39.05 21.28 -13.61
C LEU A 99 39.16 21.88 -15.01
N LYS A 100 38.05 22.36 -15.58
CA LYS A 100 38.06 23.16 -16.82
C LYS A 100 38.73 24.52 -16.60
N GLN A 101 38.59 25.11 -15.42
CA GLN A 101 39.21 26.40 -15.07
C GLN A 101 40.69 26.25 -14.69
N ASP A 102 41.01 25.26 -13.86
CA ASP A 102 42.37 24.94 -13.44
C ASP A 102 42.62 23.42 -13.53
N PRO A 103 43.44 22.97 -14.49
CA PRO A 103 43.76 21.55 -14.64
C PRO A 103 44.57 20.95 -13.47
N GLU A 104 45.11 21.77 -12.55
CA GLU A 104 45.82 21.26 -11.38
C GLU A 104 44.83 20.77 -10.30
N ILE A 105 45.01 19.51 -9.85
CA ILE A 105 44.20 18.93 -8.78
C ILE A 105 44.52 19.61 -7.45
N ASN A 106 43.53 20.31 -6.90
CA ASN A 106 43.60 20.91 -5.58
C ASN A 106 42.78 20.10 -4.54
N TYR A 107 42.83 20.54 -3.28
CA TYR A 107 42.10 19.89 -2.17
C TYR A 107 40.57 19.99 -2.31
N GLU A 108 40.07 21.09 -2.86
CA GLU A 108 38.64 21.29 -3.07
C GLU A 108 38.08 20.29 -4.10
N ASN A 109 38.80 20.04 -5.19
CA ASN A 109 38.45 19.06 -6.21
C ASN A 109 38.38 17.63 -5.62
N GLN A 110 39.33 17.28 -4.75
CA GLN A 110 39.32 15.97 -4.08
C GLN A 110 38.10 15.81 -3.18
N ARG A 111 37.73 16.87 -2.46
CA ARG A 111 36.57 16.85 -1.58
C ARG A 111 35.26 16.75 -2.36
N GLN A 112 35.10 17.51 -3.45
CA GLN A 112 33.90 17.42 -4.30
C GLN A 112 33.71 16.01 -4.87
N LEU A 113 34.80 15.38 -5.32
CA LEU A 113 34.75 14.02 -5.83
C LEU A 113 34.45 12.99 -4.72
N GLU A 114 35.00 13.18 -3.52
CA GLU A 114 34.66 12.35 -2.36
C GLU A 114 33.19 12.51 -1.97
N ASP A 115 32.67 13.75 -1.97
CA ASP A 115 31.26 14.03 -1.69
C ASP A 115 30.34 13.38 -2.75
N ALA A 116 30.70 13.42 -4.04
CA ALA A 116 29.97 12.75 -5.10
C ALA A 116 29.95 11.22 -4.94
N VAL A 117 31.08 10.60 -4.59
CA VAL A 117 31.17 9.16 -4.29
C VAL A 117 30.27 8.79 -3.10
N ASN A 118 30.31 9.57 -2.01
CA ASN A 118 29.49 9.32 -0.84
C ASN A 118 27.99 9.41 -1.16
N LYS A 119 27.57 10.43 -1.92
CA LYS A 119 26.17 10.55 -2.36
C LYS A 119 25.74 9.39 -3.27
N GLN A 120 26.61 8.92 -4.15
CA GLN A 120 26.32 7.74 -4.97
C GLN A 120 26.13 6.48 -4.12
N GLU A 121 26.90 6.30 -3.05
CA GLU A 121 26.69 5.20 -2.10
C GLU A 121 25.36 5.30 -1.34
N GLU A 122 24.91 6.52 -1.01
CA GLU A 122 23.61 6.76 -0.38
C GLU A 122 22.46 6.43 -1.33
N VAL A 123 22.54 6.87 -2.59
CA VAL A 123 21.59 6.52 -3.66
C VAL A 123 21.48 5.00 -3.77
N GLN A 124 22.61 4.29 -3.81
CA GLN A 124 22.64 2.83 -3.90
C GLN A 124 21.91 2.14 -2.72
N LYS A 125 22.14 2.61 -1.49
CA LYS A 125 21.47 2.05 -0.30
C LYS A 125 19.95 2.23 -0.37
N LYS A 126 19.49 3.39 -0.84
CA LYS A 126 18.05 3.64 -1.03
C LYS A 126 17.45 2.71 -2.07
N ILE A 127 18.15 2.45 -3.17
CA ILE A 127 17.72 1.48 -4.19
C ILE A 127 17.62 0.05 -3.62
N ASP A 128 18.58 -0.37 -2.79
CA ASP A 128 18.54 -1.68 -2.13
C ASP A 128 17.34 -1.83 -1.18
N GLU A 129 16.93 -0.75 -0.53
CA GLU A 129 15.74 -0.70 0.34
C GLU A 129 14.45 -0.70 -0.49
N LEU A 130 14.39 0.12 -1.54
CA LEU A 130 13.29 0.19 -2.50
C LEU A 130 13.00 -1.18 -3.11
N ASN A 131 14.04 -1.90 -3.54
CA ASN A 131 13.94 -3.23 -4.12
C ASN A 131 13.26 -4.23 -3.17
N LYS A 132 13.50 -4.14 -1.87
CA LYS A 132 12.86 -5.01 -0.87
C LYS A 132 11.38 -4.70 -0.73
N LYS A 133 11.03 -3.41 -0.61
CA LYS A 133 9.63 -2.97 -0.51
C LYS A 133 8.83 -3.41 -1.74
N PHE A 134 9.42 -3.26 -2.93
CA PHE A 134 8.77 -3.67 -4.17
C PHE A 134 8.55 -5.19 -4.26
N GLU A 135 9.53 -5.99 -3.88
CA GLU A 135 9.37 -7.46 -3.84
C GLU A 135 8.31 -7.90 -2.83
N GLU A 136 8.18 -7.20 -1.70
CA GLU A 136 7.11 -7.44 -0.73
C GLU A 136 5.72 -7.17 -1.33
N ILE A 137 5.54 -6.01 -1.98
CA ILE A 137 4.28 -5.65 -2.68
C ILE A 137 3.94 -6.71 -3.73
N LYS A 138 4.90 -7.04 -4.60
CA LYS A 138 4.72 -8.04 -5.66
C LYS A 138 4.30 -9.39 -5.09
N LYS A 139 4.92 -9.82 -3.99
CA LYS A 139 4.61 -11.08 -3.34
C LYS A 139 3.19 -11.10 -2.79
N GLU A 140 2.76 -10.05 -2.09
CA GLU A 140 1.41 -9.95 -1.54
C GLU A 140 0.34 -9.99 -2.64
N LEU A 141 0.60 -9.33 -3.75
CA LEU A 141 -0.28 -9.33 -4.92
C LEU A 141 -0.36 -10.70 -5.62
N SER A 142 0.78 -11.40 -5.69
CA SER A 142 0.89 -12.72 -6.34
C SER A 142 0.26 -13.83 -5.50
N ASP A 143 0.49 -13.83 -4.19
CA ASP A 143 0.01 -14.88 -3.28
C ASP A 143 -1.53 -14.96 -3.24
N ASN A 144 -2.20 -13.84 -3.50
CA ASN A 144 -3.65 -13.74 -3.49
C ASN A 144 -4.29 -13.82 -4.90
N ASN A 145 -3.50 -14.01 -5.97
CA ASN A 145 -3.96 -13.96 -7.38
C ASN A 145 -4.82 -12.71 -7.68
N LEU A 146 -4.44 -11.58 -7.10
CA LEU A 146 -5.27 -10.37 -7.14
C LEU A 146 -5.07 -9.55 -8.42
N LEU A 147 -4.09 -9.85 -9.25
CA LEU A 147 -3.78 -9.08 -10.45
C LEU A 147 -3.86 -9.89 -11.73
N SER A 148 -4.13 -9.21 -12.84
CA SER A 148 -4.10 -9.81 -14.17
C SER A 148 -2.69 -10.28 -14.57
N GLU A 149 -2.62 -11.19 -15.54
CA GLU A 149 -1.33 -11.60 -16.12
C GLU A 149 -0.57 -10.42 -16.76
N GLU A 150 -1.29 -9.40 -17.25
CA GLU A 150 -0.69 -8.21 -17.84
C GLU A 150 -0.01 -7.37 -16.77
N THR A 151 -0.69 -7.13 -15.65
CA THR A 151 -0.13 -6.39 -14.52
C THR A 151 1.04 -7.12 -13.89
N GLN A 152 0.96 -8.44 -13.73
CA GLN A 152 2.10 -9.25 -13.28
C GLN A 152 3.34 -9.09 -14.18
N LYS A 153 3.15 -9.05 -15.51
CA LYS A 153 4.24 -8.80 -16.46
C LYS A 153 4.81 -7.39 -16.33
N ALA A 154 3.98 -6.39 -16.05
CA ALA A 154 4.45 -5.04 -15.78
C ALA A 154 5.33 -4.99 -14.51
N TYR A 155 4.94 -5.70 -13.43
CA TYR A 155 5.79 -5.85 -12.24
C TYR A 155 7.13 -6.53 -12.58
N ASP A 156 7.13 -7.55 -13.45
CA ASP A 156 8.36 -8.20 -13.92
C ASP A 156 9.25 -7.27 -14.77
N GLU A 157 8.65 -6.40 -15.59
CA GLU A 157 9.39 -5.42 -16.37
C GLU A 157 10.01 -4.35 -15.48
N LEU A 158 9.25 -3.83 -14.51
CA LEU A 158 9.75 -2.84 -13.58
C LEU A 158 10.88 -3.40 -12.70
N LYS A 159 10.77 -4.67 -12.26
CA LYS A 159 11.86 -5.37 -11.57
C LYS A 159 13.16 -5.34 -12.37
N LYS A 160 13.10 -5.65 -13.67
CA LYS A 160 14.30 -5.63 -14.52
C LYS A 160 14.93 -4.24 -14.58
N LEU A 161 14.12 -3.19 -14.61
CA LEU A 161 14.64 -1.82 -14.61
C LEU A 161 15.26 -1.43 -13.28
N MET A 162 14.70 -1.88 -12.16
CA MET A 162 15.33 -1.66 -10.86
C MET A 162 16.65 -2.43 -10.72
N GLU A 163 16.74 -3.64 -11.27
CA GLU A 163 18.02 -4.37 -11.40
C GLU A 163 19.00 -3.65 -12.33
N GLU A 164 18.52 -2.96 -13.37
CA GLU A 164 19.35 -2.14 -14.26
C GLU A 164 19.84 -0.85 -13.60
N ILE A 165 19.11 -0.29 -12.63
CA ILE A 165 19.57 0.86 -11.83
C ILE A 165 20.69 0.44 -10.87
N ASP A 166 20.71 -0.82 -10.40
CA ASP A 166 21.79 -1.38 -9.56
C ASP A 166 23.09 -1.67 -10.36
N ASP A 167 23.27 -1.05 -11.52
CA ASP A 167 24.49 -1.21 -12.31
C ASP A 167 25.69 -0.53 -11.62
N PRO A 168 26.81 -1.25 -11.40
CA PRO A 168 27.96 -0.72 -10.68
C PRO A 168 28.79 0.28 -11.50
N GLY A 169 28.48 0.50 -12.79
CA GLY A 169 29.29 1.26 -13.73
C GLY A 169 29.62 2.68 -13.25
N LEU A 170 28.61 3.45 -12.82
CA LEU A 170 28.82 4.79 -12.30
C LEU A 170 29.67 4.80 -11.02
N ARG A 171 29.40 3.88 -10.08
CA ARG A 171 30.18 3.74 -8.85
C ARG A 171 31.64 3.42 -9.16
N GLU A 172 31.88 2.45 -10.03
CA GLU A 172 33.22 2.05 -10.43
C GLU A 172 33.97 3.19 -11.14
N ALA A 173 33.29 3.97 -12.00
CA ALA A 173 33.89 5.10 -12.70
C ALA A 173 34.32 6.19 -11.70
N LEU A 174 33.44 6.54 -10.75
CA LEU A 174 33.73 7.51 -9.69
C LEU A 174 34.86 7.04 -8.76
N GLU A 175 34.86 5.77 -8.35
CA GLU A 175 35.92 5.19 -7.53
C GLU A 175 37.28 5.19 -8.24
N LYS A 176 37.31 4.74 -9.51
CA LYS A 176 38.53 4.75 -10.33
C LYS A 176 39.07 6.15 -10.51
N LEU A 177 38.18 7.13 -10.76
CA LEU A 177 38.56 8.53 -10.85
C LEU A 177 39.16 9.01 -9.52
N ARG A 178 38.48 8.76 -8.39
CA ARG A 178 38.93 9.16 -7.04
C ARG A 178 40.30 8.61 -6.69
N GLU A 179 40.53 7.32 -6.91
CA GLU A 179 41.79 6.66 -6.54
C GLU A 179 42.99 7.17 -7.35
N ASN A 180 42.77 7.50 -8.62
CA ASN A 180 43.85 7.78 -9.55
C ASN A 180 44.03 9.28 -9.83
N ILE A 181 43.12 10.15 -9.38
CA ILE A 181 43.03 11.57 -9.79
C ILE A 181 44.37 12.33 -9.71
N GLN A 182 45.21 12.05 -8.71
CA GLN A 182 46.51 12.71 -8.53
C GLN A 182 47.61 12.20 -9.49
N GLN A 183 47.42 11.02 -10.09
CA GLN A 183 48.41 10.32 -10.92
C GLN A 183 48.08 10.38 -12.41
N LEU A 184 46.87 10.81 -12.78
CA LEU A 184 46.42 10.89 -14.17
C LEU A 184 47.09 12.07 -14.88
N SER A 185 47.57 11.83 -16.10
CA SER A 185 47.88 12.92 -17.04
C SER A 185 46.61 13.65 -17.45
N PRO A 186 46.68 14.92 -17.92
CA PRO A 186 45.51 15.68 -18.35
C PRO A 186 44.62 14.93 -19.35
N GLU A 187 45.21 14.22 -20.32
CA GLU A 187 44.46 13.41 -21.29
C GLU A 187 43.83 12.14 -20.68
N GLN A 188 44.38 11.60 -19.60
CA GLN A 188 43.76 10.48 -18.87
C GLN A 188 42.65 10.96 -17.95
N LEU A 189 42.84 12.10 -17.27
CA LEU A 189 41.84 12.73 -16.43
C LEU A 189 40.59 13.09 -17.25
N ARG A 190 40.78 13.71 -18.42
CA ARG A 190 39.66 14.04 -19.32
C ARG A 190 38.86 12.81 -19.73
N ARG A 191 39.54 11.71 -20.06
CA ARG A 191 38.87 10.45 -20.43
C ARG A 191 38.13 9.81 -19.26
N ALA A 192 38.68 9.88 -18.05
CA ALA A 192 38.01 9.38 -16.86
C ALA A 192 36.76 10.23 -16.51
N MET A 193 36.82 11.54 -16.72
CA MET A 193 35.65 12.41 -16.56
C MET A 193 34.57 12.14 -17.62
N GLU A 194 34.96 11.96 -18.90
CA GLU A 194 34.05 11.55 -19.98
C GLU A 194 33.36 10.20 -19.68
N ASP A 195 34.07 9.26 -19.04
CA ASP A 195 33.52 7.96 -18.63
C ASP A 195 32.47 8.12 -17.51
N VAL A 196 32.76 8.93 -16.48
CA VAL A 196 31.79 9.22 -15.42
C VAL A 196 30.56 9.94 -15.97
N GLU A 197 30.74 10.94 -16.83
CA GLU A 197 29.63 11.67 -17.48
C GLU A 197 28.72 10.74 -18.27
N PHE A 198 29.31 9.83 -19.07
CA PHE A 198 28.53 8.84 -19.81
C PHE A 198 27.72 7.92 -18.90
N ASN A 199 28.32 7.41 -17.82
CA ASN A 199 27.63 6.55 -16.87
C ASN A 199 26.57 7.32 -16.06
N GLU A 200 26.81 8.58 -15.71
CA GLU A 200 25.87 9.45 -15.01
C GLU A 200 24.62 9.69 -15.86
N GLU A 201 24.78 10.03 -17.14
CA GLU A 201 23.65 10.29 -18.03
C GLU A 201 22.82 9.01 -18.26
N ASP A 202 23.46 7.86 -18.39
CA ASP A 202 22.77 6.57 -18.51
C ASP A 202 22.01 6.23 -17.23
N TYR A 203 22.63 6.40 -16.07
CA TYR A 203 22.02 6.17 -14.76
C TYR A 203 20.79 7.04 -14.54
N LYS A 204 20.89 8.34 -14.87
CA LYS A 204 19.78 9.29 -14.81
C LYS A 204 18.58 8.82 -15.62
N LYS A 205 18.82 8.41 -16.87
CA LYS A 205 17.75 7.91 -17.77
C LYS A 205 17.09 6.66 -17.22
N ARG A 206 17.84 5.77 -16.55
CA ARG A 206 17.29 4.57 -15.92
C ARG A 206 16.39 4.92 -14.74
N ILE A 207 16.78 5.87 -13.89
CA ILE A 207 15.92 6.39 -12.81
C ILE A 207 14.63 6.97 -13.39
N GLU A 208 14.73 7.92 -14.32
CA GLU A 208 13.56 8.60 -14.92
C GLU A 208 12.60 7.60 -15.57
N ARG A 209 13.13 6.62 -16.30
CA ARG A 209 12.33 5.55 -16.94
C ARG A 209 11.64 4.66 -15.91
N THR A 210 12.30 4.35 -14.80
CA THR A 210 11.76 3.50 -13.74
C THR A 210 10.63 4.20 -13.02
N ILE A 211 10.79 5.50 -12.72
CA ILE A 211 9.73 6.33 -12.12
C ILE A 211 8.49 6.35 -13.01
N GLU A 212 8.66 6.64 -14.31
CA GLU A 212 7.55 6.69 -15.25
C GLU A 212 6.81 5.35 -15.36
N LEU A 213 7.55 4.24 -15.41
CA LEU A 213 6.94 2.91 -15.48
C LEU A 213 6.28 2.49 -14.17
N PHE A 214 6.83 2.90 -13.02
CA PHE A 214 6.17 2.69 -11.74
C PHE A 214 4.83 3.43 -11.67
N LYS A 215 4.76 4.70 -12.10
CA LYS A 215 3.51 5.46 -12.17
C LYS A 215 2.47 4.81 -13.08
N GLN A 216 2.89 4.34 -14.25
CA GLN A 216 2.01 3.61 -15.17
C GLN A 216 1.50 2.30 -14.57
N LEU A 217 2.37 1.56 -13.89
CA LEU A 217 2.02 0.33 -13.21
C LEU A 217 1.08 0.58 -12.03
N LYS A 218 1.32 1.61 -11.21
CA LYS A 218 0.44 2.02 -10.11
C LYS A 218 -0.96 2.35 -10.62
N LEU A 219 -1.07 3.18 -11.67
CA LEU A 219 -2.36 3.48 -12.30
C LEU A 219 -3.11 2.21 -12.76
N MET A 220 -2.41 1.27 -13.40
CA MET A 220 -3.02 0.02 -13.86
C MET A 220 -3.45 -0.86 -12.67
N SER A 221 -2.60 -0.97 -11.65
CA SER A 221 -2.86 -1.67 -10.39
C SER A 221 -4.11 -1.10 -9.70
N ASP A 222 -4.21 0.22 -9.58
CA ASP A 222 -5.34 0.92 -8.94
C ASP A 222 -6.65 0.71 -9.70
N MET A 223 -6.62 0.73 -11.04
CA MET A 223 -7.81 0.40 -11.84
C MET A 223 -8.27 -1.06 -11.66
N GLU A 224 -7.34 -2.01 -11.55
CA GLU A 224 -7.67 -3.42 -11.28
C GLU A 224 -8.22 -3.62 -9.87
N LYS A 225 -7.60 -2.99 -8.86
CA LYS A 225 -8.08 -3.00 -7.47
C LYS A 225 -9.50 -2.44 -7.39
N LEU A 226 -9.75 -1.28 -8.01
CA LEU A 226 -11.08 -0.68 -8.08
C LEU A 226 -12.10 -1.61 -8.73
N ALA A 227 -11.78 -2.22 -9.87
CA ALA A 227 -12.67 -3.16 -10.54
C ALA A 227 -13.04 -4.35 -9.63
N LYS A 228 -12.06 -4.89 -8.89
CA LYS A 228 -12.29 -5.97 -7.93
C LYS A 228 -13.08 -5.53 -6.72
N SER A 229 -12.85 -4.33 -6.22
CA SER A 229 -13.63 -3.76 -5.12
C SER A 229 -15.09 -3.57 -5.52
N PHE A 230 -15.36 -3.10 -6.75
CA PHE A 230 -16.73 -3.01 -7.26
C PHE A 230 -17.40 -4.39 -7.39
N GLU A 231 -16.66 -5.41 -7.85
CA GLU A 231 -17.18 -6.79 -7.91
C GLU A 231 -17.49 -7.33 -6.51
N ASP A 232 -16.59 -7.10 -5.55
CA ASP A 232 -16.77 -7.53 -4.16
C ASP A 232 -17.97 -6.81 -3.51
N GLN A 233 -18.09 -5.50 -3.70
CA GLN A 233 -19.21 -4.71 -3.20
C GLN A 233 -20.54 -5.22 -3.78
N ALA A 234 -20.62 -5.47 -5.09
CA ALA A 234 -21.83 -6.01 -5.72
C ALA A 234 -22.20 -7.40 -5.17
N ARG A 235 -21.20 -8.23 -4.86
CA ARG A 235 -21.41 -9.54 -4.23
C ARG A 235 -21.95 -9.39 -2.80
N GLN A 236 -21.34 -8.52 -1.99
CA GLN A 236 -21.80 -8.26 -0.61
C GLN A 236 -23.24 -7.76 -0.59
N GLU A 237 -23.61 -6.87 -1.51
CA GLU A 237 -24.98 -6.38 -1.67
C GLU A 237 -25.98 -7.50 -2.00
N GLN A 238 -25.61 -8.40 -2.92
CA GLN A 238 -26.45 -9.55 -3.25
C GLN A 238 -26.63 -10.49 -2.04
N GLU A 239 -25.55 -10.77 -1.30
CA GLU A 239 -25.61 -11.63 -0.12
C GLU A 239 -26.50 -11.05 0.99
N LEU A 240 -26.43 -9.73 1.21
CA LEU A 240 -27.30 -9.01 2.14
C LEU A 240 -28.78 -9.06 1.73
N ALA A 241 -29.07 -8.94 0.43
CA ALA A 241 -30.43 -9.02 -0.10
C ALA A 241 -31.03 -10.44 0.01
N GLU A 242 -30.20 -11.48 -0.17
CA GLU A 242 -30.65 -12.88 -0.10
C GLU A 242 -30.80 -13.39 1.34
N ASN A 243 -29.98 -12.91 2.29
CA ASN A 243 -29.97 -13.35 3.68
C ASN A 243 -30.07 -12.17 4.67
N PRO A 244 -31.25 -11.54 4.80
CA PRO A 244 -31.45 -10.46 5.76
C PRO A 244 -31.20 -10.97 7.19
N SER A 245 -30.15 -10.43 7.82
CA SER A 245 -29.74 -10.76 9.19
C SER A 245 -30.63 -10.08 10.23
N SER A 246 -30.35 -10.30 11.52
CA SER A 246 -31.06 -9.59 12.59
C SER A 246 -30.91 -8.07 12.47
N ASN A 247 -31.94 -7.28 12.81
CA ASN A 247 -31.98 -5.82 12.57
C ASN A 247 -30.72 -5.05 13.00
N LYS A 248 -30.07 -5.47 14.09
CA LYS A 248 -28.91 -4.76 14.66
C LYS A 248 -27.59 -5.08 13.93
N GLU A 249 -27.48 -6.29 13.42
CA GLU A 249 -26.33 -6.77 12.65
C GLU A 249 -26.39 -6.23 11.21
N THR A 250 -27.60 -6.19 10.64
CA THR A 250 -27.86 -5.55 9.35
C THR A 250 -27.59 -4.03 9.38
N GLU A 251 -27.88 -3.34 10.49
CA GLU A 251 -27.59 -1.91 10.62
C GLU A 251 -26.08 -1.62 10.68
N ASN A 252 -25.29 -2.47 11.34
CA ASN A 252 -23.83 -2.32 11.40
C ASN A 252 -23.18 -2.59 10.03
N LYS A 253 -23.55 -3.71 9.38
CA LYS A 253 -23.04 -4.04 8.03
C LYS A 253 -23.34 -2.94 7.02
N ARG A 254 -24.51 -2.30 7.09
CA ARG A 254 -24.85 -1.15 6.23
C ARG A 254 -24.01 0.11 6.49
N LYS A 255 -23.56 0.33 7.72
CA LYS A 255 -22.63 1.45 8.01
C LYS A 255 -21.26 1.17 7.43
N GLU A 256 -20.78 -0.06 7.60
CA GLU A 256 -19.52 -0.51 7.02
C GLU A 256 -19.57 -0.43 5.49
N ASP A 257 -20.66 -0.85 4.84
CA ASP A 257 -20.88 -0.66 3.39
C ASP A 257 -20.73 0.80 2.93
N LEU A 258 -21.26 1.75 3.69
CA LEU A 258 -21.15 3.18 3.37
C LEU A 258 -19.71 3.67 3.52
N GLU A 259 -18.99 3.20 4.54
CA GLU A 259 -17.57 3.48 4.71
C GLU A 259 -16.75 2.89 3.55
N GLN A 260 -17.08 1.68 3.07
CA GLN A 260 -16.41 1.09 1.91
C GLN A 260 -16.65 1.88 0.62
N ILE A 261 -17.88 2.37 0.41
CA ILE A 261 -18.21 3.23 -0.73
C ILE A 261 -17.44 4.57 -0.66
N GLU A 262 -17.30 5.14 0.54
CA GLU A 262 -16.52 6.38 0.73
C GLU A 262 -15.04 6.16 0.39
N LYS A 263 -14.44 5.06 0.88
CA LYS A 263 -13.07 4.67 0.51
C LYS A 263 -12.90 4.43 -0.99
N LEU A 264 -13.89 3.84 -1.66
CA LEU A 264 -13.85 3.67 -3.11
C LEU A 264 -13.91 5.00 -3.86
N LYS A 265 -14.67 5.96 -3.35
CA LYS A 265 -14.70 7.32 -3.91
C LYS A 265 -13.34 7.99 -3.80
N ASP A 266 -12.68 7.86 -2.66
CA ASP A 266 -11.34 8.39 -2.43
C ASP A 266 -10.33 7.71 -3.38
N ALA A 267 -10.35 6.39 -3.47
CA ALA A 267 -9.49 5.65 -4.40
C ALA A 267 -9.72 6.03 -5.88
N ILE A 268 -10.95 6.39 -6.26
CA ILE A 268 -11.23 6.93 -7.60
C ILE A 268 -10.62 8.31 -7.77
N ASP A 269 -10.68 9.17 -6.76
CA ASP A 269 -10.07 10.50 -6.77
C ASP A 269 -8.55 10.44 -7.00
N ASP A 270 -7.90 9.49 -6.32
CA ASP A 270 -6.44 9.32 -6.33
C ASP A 270 -5.89 8.78 -7.66
N LEU A 271 -6.73 8.15 -8.50
CA LEU A 271 -6.33 7.71 -9.85
C LEU A 271 -5.66 8.81 -10.68
N SER A 272 -6.02 10.07 -10.43
CA SER A 272 -5.50 11.20 -11.19
C SER A 272 -4.02 11.50 -10.92
N GLU A 273 -3.49 11.08 -9.76
CA GLU A 273 -2.12 11.36 -9.33
C GLU A 273 -1.07 10.70 -10.22
N ASN A 274 -1.38 9.50 -10.72
CA ASN A 274 -0.46 8.67 -11.51
C ASN A 274 -0.72 8.77 -13.02
N THR A 275 -1.40 9.82 -13.47
CA THR A 275 -1.73 10.01 -14.89
C THR A 275 -0.61 10.69 -15.67
N SER A 276 -0.37 10.19 -16.88
CA SER A 276 0.44 10.86 -17.91
C SER A 276 -0.45 11.75 -18.78
N ASP A 277 0.15 12.62 -19.60
CA ASP A 277 -0.59 13.43 -20.59
C ASP A 277 -1.52 12.60 -21.49
N LYS A 278 -1.19 11.33 -21.73
CA LYS A 278 -1.98 10.42 -22.56
C LYS A 278 -3.13 9.75 -21.81
N THR A 279 -2.99 9.53 -20.51
CA THR A 279 -3.98 8.83 -19.69
C THR A 279 -4.89 9.79 -18.91
N LYS A 280 -4.52 11.06 -18.78
CA LYS A 280 -5.26 12.07 -18.02
C LYS A 280 -6.72 12.24 -18.44
N GLN A 281 -6.98 12.36 -19.74
CA GLN A 281 -8.35 12.51 -20.24
C GLN A 281 -9.22 11.25 -20.00
N PRO A 282 -8.83 10.05 -20.45
CA PRO A 282 -9.66 8.86 -20.22
C PRO A 282 -9.84 8.53 -18.75
N VAL A 283 -8.83 8.76 -17.89
CA VAL A 283 -8.96 8.59 -16.44
C VAL A 283 -9.95 9.59 -15.86
N SER A 284 -9.88 10.87 -16.25
CA SER A 284 -10.83 11.87 -15.76
C SER A 284 -12.28 11.58 -16.19
N GLU A 285 -12.48 11.08 -17.42
CA GLU A 285 -13.80 10.64 -17.89
C GLU A 285 -14.31 9.46 -17.03
N PHE A 286 -13.48 8.45 -16.80
CA PHE A 286 -13.80 7.32 -15.91
C PHE A 286 -14.12 7.77 -14.48
N GLN A 287 -13.32 8.67 -13.89
CA GLN A 287 -13.55 9.18 -12.54
C GLN A 287 -14.92 9.84 -12.39
N ASN A 288 -15.32 10.66 -13.38
CA ASN A 288 -16.61 11.34 -13.35
C ASN A 288 -17.77 10.34 -13.45
N GLU A 289 -17.67 9.37 -14.35
CA GLU A 289 -18.69 8.32 -14.53
C GLU A 289 -18.81 7.44 -13.28
N ALA A 290 -17.68 6.94 -12.77
CA ALA A 290 -17.65 6.07 -11.59
C ALA A 290 -18.18 6.77 -10.33
N LYS A 291 -17.88 8.06 -10.15
CA LYS A 291 -18.42 8.85 -9.04
C LYS A 291 -19.92 9.09 -9.17
N GLU A 292 -20.41 9.40 -10.36
CA GLU A 292 -21.85 9.59 -10.58
C GLU A 292 -22.61 8.30 -10.25
N ASP A 293 -22.06 7.14 -10.61
CA ASP A 293 -22.64 5.85 -10.30
C ASP A 293 -22.58 5.51 -8.80
N LEU A 294 -21.46 5.79 -8.12
CA LEU A 294 -21.35 5.65 -6.66
C LEU A 294 -22.33 6.59 -5.93
N GLU A 295 -22.47 7.84 -6.36
CA GLU A 295 -23.42 8.78 -5.76
C GLU A 295 -24.87 8.29 -5.88
N LYS A 296 -25.25 7.71 -7.03
CA LYS A 296 -26.55 7.05 -7.20
C LYS A 296 -26.73 5.87 -6.26
N GLN A 297 -25.70 5.02 -6.11
CA GLN A 297 -25.77 3.89 -5.18
C GLN A 297 -25.95 4.35 -3.73
N ILE A 298 -25.26 5.40 -3.30
CA ILE A 298 -25.44 5.99 -1.96
C ILE A 298 -26.87 6.51 -1.81
N GLU A 299 -27.39 7.26 -2.78
CA GLU A 299 -28.76 7.78 -2.74
C GLU A 299 -29.80 6.66 -2.62
N ASP A 300 -29.62 5.58 -3.38
CA ASP A 300 -30.55 4.45 -3.36
C ASP A 300 -30.44 3.65 -2.04
N LYS A 301 -29.23 3.43 -1.50
CA LYS A 301 -29.05 2.83 -0.16
C LYS A 301 -29.70 3.68 0.94
N ILE A 302 -29.58 5.01 0.86
CA ILE A 302 -30.24 5.92 1.81
C ILE A 302 -31.76 5.83 1.69
N LYS A 303 -32.31 5.75 0.47
CA LYS A 303 -33.76 5.59 0.26
C LYS A 303 -34.26 4.26 0.82
N GLU A 304 -33.60 3.15 0.52
CA GLU A 304 -33.94 1.83 1.07
C GLU A 304 -33.93 1.84 2.60
N TRP A 305 -32.89 2.45 3.20
CA TRP A 305 -32.80 2.60 4.65
C TRP A 305 -33.96 3.41 5.25
N LEU A 306 -34.37 4.51 4.60
CA LEU A 306 -35.50 5.33 5.03
C LEU A 306 -36.85 4.61 4.89
N GLU A 307 -37.04 3.83 3.83
CA GLU A 307 -38.26 3.05 3.59
C GLU A 307 -38.42 1.91 4.60
N GLU A 308 -37.35 1.22 4.96
CA GLU A 308 -37.38 0.17 5.99
C GLU A 308 -37.64 0.72 7.39
N GLN A 309 -37.07 1.87 7.75
CA GLN A 309 -37.36 2.57 9.00
C GLN A 309 -38.86 2.95 9.10
N GLN A 310 -39.46 3.44 8.01
CA GLN A 310 -40.89 3.76 7.98
C GLN A 310 -41.80 2.53 8.09
N ASN A 311 -41.42 1.41 7.49
CA ASN A 311 -42.18 0.16 7.59
C ASN A 311 -42.12 -0.43 9.01
N GLN A 312 -41.00 -0.30 9.73
CA GLN A 312 -40.88 -0.73 11.13
C GLN A 312 -41.74 0.10 12.11
N ASP A 313 -41.83 1.42 11.92
CA ASP A 313 -42.73 2.28 12.71
C ASP A 313 -44.22 1.96 12.42
N SER A 314 -44.54 1.52 11.21
CA SER A 314 -45.91 1.17 10.79
C SER A 314 -46.39 -0.21 11.30
N GLU A 315 -45.49 -1.20 11.39
CA GLU A 315 -45.79 -2.52 11.96
C GLU A 315 -45.94 -2.49 13.48
N SER A 316 -45.13 -1.68 14.18
CA SER A 316 -45.20 -1.52 15.64
C SER A 316 -46.46 -0.76 16.10
N ASP A 317 -47.02 0.14 15.28
CA ASP A 317 -48.34 0.75 15.52
C ASP A 317 -49.52 -0.18 15.18
N SER A 318 -49.34 -1.10 14.22
CA SER A 318 -50.36 -2.09 13.84
C SER A 318 -50.50 -3.21 14.89
N GLU A 319 -49.41 -3.65 15.52
CA GLU A 319 -49.47 -4.58 16.66
C GLU A 319 -50.08 -3.95 17.93
N ARG A 320 -49.89 -2.64 18.15
CA ARG A 320 -50.55 -1.90 19.24
C ARG A 320 -52.06 -1.73 19.04
N ASN A 321 -52.51 -1.53 17.80
CA ASN A 321 -53.94 -1.41 17.49
C ASN A 321 -54.69 -2.75 17.41
N GLY A 322 -53.98 -3.88 17.23
CA GLY A 322 -54.58 -5.23 17.22
C GLY A 322 -55.03 -5.76 18.58
N GLN A 323 -54.53 -5.22 19.70
CA GLN A 323 -54.90 -5.63 21.06
C GLN A 323 -56.09 -4.87 21.67
N GLN A 324 -56.69 -3.91 20.96
CA GLN A 324 -57.89 -3.20 21.41
C GLN A 324 -59.09 -3.47 20.49
N GLN A 325 -59.60 -4.71 20.49
CA GLN A 325 -61.02 -4.93 20.17
C GLN A 325 -61.83 -5.11 21.47
N PRO A 326 -62.95 -4.39 21.64
CA PRO A 326 -63.69 -4.38 22.89
C PRO A 326 -64.55 -5.66 23.02
N GLN A 327 -64.39 -6.38 24.13
CA GLN A 327 -65.42 -7.31 24.59
C GLN A 327 -66.67 -6.50 24.99
N GLN A 328 -67.66 -6.46 24.10
CA GLN A 328 -69.03 -6.12 24.47
C GLN A 328 -69.71 -7.36 25.06
N ASN A 329 -70.20 -7.23 26.28
CA ASN A 329 -71.35 -7.97 26.79
C ASN A 329 -72.15 -7.07 27.75
#